data_AF-E8X2R9-F1
#
_entry.id   AF-E8X2R9-F1
#
_cell.length_a   1.000
_cell.length_b   1.000
_cell.length_c   1.000
_cell.angle_alpha   90.00
_cell.angle_beta   90.00
_cell.angle_gamma   90.00
#
_symmetry.space_group_name_H-M   'P 1'
#
loop_
_entity.id
_entity.type
_entity.pdbx_description
1 polymer ?
#
loop_
_entity_poly.entity_id
_entity_poly.type
_entity_poly.pdbx_seq_one_letter_code
_entity_poly.pdbx_strand_id
1 'polypeptide(L)'
;MSELMISERIGKDIIVAMKAREEHRLTTLRMVKSAMKNKEIDKREPLTEAEEQQILTTLIKQRKESIESFTKGDRPELAAREAVEIGMIEGYLPQEASEEEVRTTIMGALEHLAADNDGIRPGPKDMGTAMKVIRQRLLASGIRADGKIVSEILKAELNKG
;
A
#
# COMPACT_ATOMS: atom_id res chain seq x y z
N MET A 1 15.37 16.23 -6.79
CA MET A 1 14.05 16.88 -6.70
C MET A 1 13.32 16.15 -5.59
N SER A 2 12.83 16.86 -4.57
CA SER A 2 11.97 16.21 -3.58
C SER A 2 10.72 15.72 -4.31
N GLU A 3 10.42 14.43 -4.19
CA GLU A 3 9.16 13.88 -4.67
C GLU A 3 8.02 14.67 -3.97
N LEU A 4 7.06 15.17 -4.76
CA LEU A 4 5.91 15.90 -4.20
C LEU A 4 5.14 14.94 -3.29
N MET A 5 4.70 15.42 -2.13
CA MET A 5 3.82 14.64 -1.24
C MET A 5 2.55 14.23 -2.02
N ILE A 6 1.97 13.09 -1.65
CA ILE A 6 0.76 12.58 -2.32
C ILE A 6 -0.39 13.57 -2.14
N SER A 7 -0.52 14.16 -0.95
CA SER A 7 -1.52 15.20 -0.68
C SER A 7 -1.39 16.42 -1.59
N GLU A 8 -0.17 16.83 -1.93
CA GLU A 8 0.09 17.95 -2.85
C GLU A 8 -0.29 17.59 -4.29
N ARG A 9 0.06 16.38 -4.74
CA ARG A 9 -0.34 15.87 -6.06
C ARG A 9 -1.86 15.80 -6.18
N ILE A 10 -2.55 15.22 -5.19
CA ILE A 10 -4.01 15.17 -5.13
C ILE A 10 -4.62 16.57 -5.16
N GLY A 11 -4.03 17.53 -4.43
CA GLY A 11 -4.47 18.92 -4.44
C GLY A 11 -4.46 19.55 -5.83
N LYS A 12 -3.40 19.30 -6.62
CA LYS A 12 -3.30 19.76 -8.02
C LYS A 12 -4.31 19.07 -8.92
N ASP A 13 -4.46 17.75 -8.78
CA ASP A 13 -5.35 16.97 -9.63
C ASP A 13 -6.84 17.25 -9.37
N ILE A 14 -7.21 17.66 -8.15
CA ILE A 14 -8.55 18.19 -7.86
C ILE A 14 -8.85 19.43 -8.72
N ILE A 15 -7.89 20.34 -8.87
CA ILE A 15 -8.07 21.56 -9.68
C ILE A 15 -8.22 21.18 -11.16
N VAL A 16 -7.43 20.22 -11.63
CA VAL A 16 -7.50 19.71 -13.01
C VAL A 16 -8.87 19.06 -13.27
N ALA A 17 -9.29 18.12 -12.43
CA ALA A 17 -10.58 17.43 -12.55
C ALA A 17 -11.77 18.41 -12.50
N MET A 18 -11.69 19.43 -11.64
CA MET A 18 -12.71 20.49 -11.55
C MET A 18 -12.82 21.30 -12.85
N LYS A 19 -11.69 21.70 -13.45
CA LYS A 19 -11.69 22.44 -14.72
C LYS A 19 -12.18 21.59 -15.89
N ALA A 20 -11.81 20.30 -15.90
CA ALA A 20 -12.21 19.34 -16.91
C ALA A 20 -13.65 18.83 -16.73
N ARG A 21 -14.33 19.18 -15.63
CA ARG A 21 -15.67 18.69 -15.26
C ARG A 21 -15.74 17.16 -15.14
N GLU A 22 -14.64 16.55 -14.68
CA GLU A 22 -14.54 15.12 -14.39
C GLU A 22 -15.17 14.81 -13.02
N GLU A 23 -16.51 14.86 -12.92
CA GLU A 23 -17.21 14.81 -11.62
C GLU A 23 -16.82 13.60 -10.77
N HIS A 24 -16.76 12.41 -11.36
CA HIS A 24 -16.42 11.19 -10.64
C HIS A 24 -14.99 11.23 -10.07
N ARG A 25 -14.00 11.61 -10.89
CA ARG A 25 -12.63 11.77 -10.43
C ARG A 25 -12.52 12.85 -9.35
N LEU A 26 -13.22 13.97 -9.54
CA LEU A 26 -13.24 15.08 -8.60
C LEU A 26 -13.77 14.67 -7.22
N THR A 27 -14.86 13.90 -7.16
CA THR A 27 -15.43 13.44 -5.88
C THR A 27 -14.52 12.42 -5.21
N THR A 28 -13.93 11.48 -5.96
CA THR A 28 -12.96 10.51 -5.42
C THR A 28 -11.75 11.22 -4.83
N LEU A 29 -11.13 12.15 -5.55
CA LEU A 29 -9.94 12.87 -5.07
C LEU A 29 -10.24 13.75 -3.84
N ARG A 30 -11.42 14.38 -3.79
CA ARG A 30 -11.86 15.13 -2.60
C ARG A 30 -12.04 14.23 -1.39
N MET A 31 -12.60 13.03 -1.58
CA MET A 31 -12.73 12.04 -0.51
C MET A 31 -11.36 11.62 0.02
N VAL A 32 -10.38 11.33 -0.87
CA VAL A 32 -9.01 10.97 -0.44
C VAL A 32 -8.37 12.12 0.35
N LYS A 33 -8.49 13.36 -0.16
CA LYS A 33 -7.96 14.54 0.54
C LYS A 33 -8.58 14.74 1.92
N SER A 34 -9.89 14.52 2.05
CA SER A 34 -10.57 14.58 3.35
C SER A 34 -10.07 13.49 4.31
N ALA A 35 -9.86 12.26 3.83
CA ALA A 35 -9.32 11.18 4.66
C ALA A 35 -7.92 11.51 5.19
N MET A 36 -7.03 12.05 4.33
CA MET A 36 -5.73 12.55 4.76
C MET A 36 -5.86 13.66 5.79
N LYS A 37 -6.74 14.64 5.54
CA LYS A 37 -6.92 15.78 6.43
C LYS A 37 -7.44 15.37 7.80
N ASN A 38 -8.39 14.44 7.85
CA ASN A 38 -8.90 13.89 9.09
C ASN A 38 -7.77 13.22 9.88
N LYS A 39 -6.90 12.43 9.22
CA LYS A 39 -5.76 11.81 9.89
C LYS A 39 -4.77 12.82 10.45
N GLU A 40 -4.48 13.92 9.74
CA GLU A 40 -3.66 15.02 10.26
C GLU A 40 -4.28 15.65 11.51
N ILE A 41 -5.59 15.89 11.49
CA ILE A 41 -6.32 16.48 12.61
C ILE A 41 -6.26 15.55 13.83
N ASP A 42 -6.53 14.26 13.62
CA ASP A 42 -6.49 13.25 14.68
C ASP A 42 -5.08 13.10 15.27
N LYS A 43 -4.05 13.14 14.42
CA LYS A 43 -2.63 13.04 14.81
C LYS A 43 -2.11 14.35 15.44
N ARG A 44 -2.67 15.50 15.08
CA ARG A 44 -2.21 16.87 15.41
C ARG A 44 -0.82 17.21 14.88
N GLU A 45 -0.37 16.52 13.84
CA GLU A 45 0.92 16.71 13.20
C GLU A 45 0.79 16.46 11.68
N PRO A 46 1.72 16.98 10.86
CA PRO A 46 1.77 16.63 9.44
C PRO A 46 1.90 15.12 9.21
N LEU A 47 1.31 14.64 8.12
CA LEU A 47 1.53 13.27 7.67
C LEU A 47 2.94 13.11 7.14
N THR A 48 3.54 11.98 7.47
CA THR A 48 4.69 11.44 6.75
C THR A 48 4.23 10.78 5.46
N GLU A 49 5.13 10.64 4.50
CA GLU A 49 4.85 9.95 3.24
C GLU A 49 4.31 8.52 3.46
N ALA A 50 4.90 7.79 4.40
CA ALA A 50 4.45 6.45 4.76
C ALA A 50 3.01 6.43 5.28
N GLU A 51 2.60 7.46 6.04
CA GLU A 51 1.23 7.58 6.52
C GLU A 51 0.25 7.91 5.39
N GLU A 52 0.63 8.76 4.43
CA GLU A 52 -0.18 9.02 3.24
C GLU A 52 -0.41 7.73 2.43
N GLN A 53 0.65 6.96 2.18
CA GLN A 53 0.55 5.67 1.49
C GLN A 53 -0.34 4.68 2.26
N GLN A 54 -0.24 4.66 3.59
CA GLN A 54 -1.07 3.80 4.44
C GLN A 54 -2.56 4.19 4.38
N ILE A 55 -2.88 5.49 4.35
CA ILE A 55 -4.25 5.97 4.19
C ILE A 55 -4.82 5.49 2.86
N LEU A 56 -4.10 5.69 1.75
CA LEU A 56 -4.54 5.26 0.42
C LEU A 56 -4.72 3.75 0.35
N THR A 57 -3.79 2.98 0.91
CA THR A 57 -3.90 1.51 1.01
C THR A 57 -5.17 1.09 1.77
N THR A 58 -5.49 1.81 2.85
CA THR A 58 -6.72 1.56 3.64
C THR A 58 -7.97 1.85 2.81
N LEU A 59 -7.98 2.98 2.08
CA LEU A 59 -9.09 3.36 1.20
C LEU A 59 -9.30 2.34 0.07
N ILE A 60 -8.24 1.80 -0.52
CA ILE A 60 -8.31 0.73 -1.52
C ILE A 60 -8.94 -0.52 -0.91
N LYS A 61 -8.50 -0.92 0.28
CA LYS A 61 -9.02 -2.10 0.97
C LYS A 61 -10.52 -1.99 1.24
N GLN A 62 -10.97 -0.83 1.75
CA GLN A 62 -12.40 -0.57 1.98
C GLN A 62 -13.22 -0.70 0.69
N ARG A 63 -12.69 -0.26 -0.45
CA ARG A 63 -13.36 -0.41 -1.75
C ARG A 63 -13.39 -1.85 -2.23
N LYS A 64 -12.32 -2.62 -2.02
CA LYS A 64 -12.31 -4.07 -2.31
C LYS A 64 -13.39 -4.80 -1.50
N GLU A 65 -13.57 -4.43 -0.23
CA GLU A 65 -14.66 -4.95 0.64
C GLU A 65 -16.06 -4.49 0.13
N SER A 66 -16.20 -3.25 -0.34
CA SER A 66 -17.43 -2.76 -0.98
C SER A 66 -17.76 -3.52 -2.27
N ILE A 67 -16.77 -3.80 -3.13
CA ILE A 67 -16.95 -4.59 -4.36
C ILE A 67 -17.54 -5.95 -4.03
N GLU A 68 -16.97 -6.65 -3.06
CA GLU A 68 -17.45 -7.95 -2.63
C GLU A 68 -18.90 -7.87 -2.13
N SER A 69 -19.20 -6.84 -1.32
CA SER A 69 -20.53 -6.60 -0.77
C SER A 69 -21.57 -6.28 -1.86
N PHE A 70 -21.24 -5.42 -2.82
CA PHE A 70 -22.13 -5.08 -3.93
C PHE A 70 -22.33 -6.25 -4.90
N THR A 71 -21.29 -7.04 -5.16
CA THR A 71 -21.40 -8.25 -5.98
C THR A 71 -22.32 -9.28 -5.33
N LYS A 72 -22.17 -9.52 -4.02
CA LYS A 72 -23.08 -10.39 -3.24
C LYS A 72 -24.52 -9.88 -3.21
N GLY A 73 -24.70 -8.56 -3.28
CA GLY A 73 -26.01 -7.90 -3.29
C GLY A 73 -26.61 -7.69 -4.68
N ASP A 74 -26.06 -8.31 -5.73
CA ASP A 74 -26.52 -8.19 -7.13
C ASP A 74 -26.55 -6.74 -7.64
N ARG A 75 -25.54 -5.94 -7.27
CA ARG A 75 -25.35 -4.53 -7.70
C ARG A 75 -24.03 -4.32 -8.45
N PRO A 76 -23.85 -4.95 -9.63
CA PRO A 76 -22.60 -4.93 -10.38
C PRO A 76 -22.16 -3.53 -10.84
N GLU A 77 -23.10 -2.62 -11.05
CA GLU A 77 -22.83 -1.22 -11.40
C GLU A 77 -22.12 -0.46 -10.28
N LEU A 78 -22.41 -0.78 -9.02
CA LEU A 78 -21.73 -0.19 -7.87
C LEU A 78 -20.35 -0.82 -7.68
N ALA A 79 -20.22 -2.13 -7.86
CA ALA A 79 -18.93 -2.82 -7.86
C ALA A 79 -17.98 -2.27 -8.94
N ALA A 80 -18.50 -2.01 -10.16
CA ALA A 80 -17.72 -1.42 -11.24
C ALA A 80 -17.22 -0.01 -10.91
N ARG A 81 -18.05 0.82 -10.23
CA ARG A 81 -17.63 2.15 -9.76
C ARG A 81 -16.49 2.05 -8.76
N GLU A 82 -16.60 1.17 -7.78
CA GLU A 82 -15.54 0.96 -6.79
C GLU A 82 -14.22 0.50 -7.44
N ALA A 83 -14.29 -0.37 -8.46
CA ALA A 83 -13.11 -0.82 -9.20
C ALA A 83 -12.42 0.33 -9.96
N VAL A 84 -13.20 1.23 -10.56
CA VAL A 84 -12.66 2.43 -11.20
C VAL A 84 -11.98 3.34 -10.18
N GLU A 85 -12.60 3.55 -9.02
CA GLU A 85 -12.02 4.38 -7.95
C GLU A 85 -10.74 3.78 -7.38
N ILE A 86 -10.65 2.44 -7.23
CA ILE A 86 -9.41 1.75 -6.85
C ILE A 86 -8.29 2.11 -7.83
N GLY A 87 -8.52 1.99 -9.14
CA GLY A 87 -7.50 2.31 -10.14
C GLY A 87 -7.06 3.77 -10.09
N MET A 88 -7.98 4.70 -9.80
CA MET A 88 -7.62 6.12 -9.60
C MET A 88 -6.72 6.32 -8.38
N ILE A 89 -6.99 5.64 -7.27
CA ILE A 89 -6.21 5.75 -6.03
C ILE A 89 -4.86 5.06 -6.18
N GLU A 90 -4.80 3.91 -6.85
CA GLU A 90 -3.57 3.17 -7.13
C GLU A 90 -2.56 4.00 -7.92
N GLY A 91 -3.02 4.91 -8.81
CA GLY A 91 -2.15 5.83 -9.55
C GLY A 91 -1.37 6.85 -8.69
N TYR A 92 -1.65 6.91 -7.38
CA TYR A 92 -0.91 7.73 -6.41
C TYR A 92 0.04 6.92 -5.54
N LEU A 93 -0.01 5.59 -5.61
CA LEU A 93 0.84 4.71 -4.83
C LEU A 93 1.98 4.14 -5.68
N PRO A 94 3.08 3.70 -5.05
CA PRO A 94 4.01 2.78 -5.69
C PRO A 94 3.29 1.49 -6.12
N GLN A 95 3.86 0.80 -7.10
CA GLN A 95 3.33 -0.47 -7.60
C GLN A 95 3.19 -1.47 -6.46
N GLU A 96 2.05 -2.16 -6.39
CA GLU A 96 1.87 -3.27 -5.46
C GLU A 96 2.64 -4.49 -5.96
N ALA A 97 3.49 -5.04 -5.09
CA ALA A 97 4.19 -6.28 -5.35
C ALA A 97 3.20 -7.43 -5.46
N SER A 98 3.36 -8.25 -6.49
CA SER A 98 2.72 -9.56 -6.59
C SER A 98 3.20 -10.50 -5.47
N GLU A 99 2.45 -11.56 -5.21
CA GLU A 99 2.85 -12.56 -4.21
C GLU A 99 4.23 -13.16 -4.52
N GLU A 100 4.54 -13.38 -5.81
CA GLU A 100 5.82 -13.90 -6.26
C GLU A 100 6.97 -12.92 -5.99
N GLU A 101 6.77 -11.63 -6.26
CA GLU A 101 7.75 -10.58 -5.94
C GLU A 101 7.96 -10.44 -4.44
N VAL A 102 6.88 -10.55 -3.65
CA VAL A 102 6.97 -10.57 -2.18
C VAL A 102 7.80 -11.77 -1.72
N ARG A 103 7.51 -12.98 -2.23
CA ARG A 103 8.24 -14.19 -1.88
C ARG A 103 9.72 -14.10 -2.27
N THR A 104 10.01 -13.60 -3.46
CA THR A 104 11.38 -13.39 -3.95
C THR A 104 12.13 -12.40 -3.06
N THR A 105 11.49 -11.30 -2.67
CA THR A 105 12.07 -10.30 -1.76
C THR A 105 12.37 -10.90 -0.38
N ILE A 106 11.45 -11.73 0.14
CA ILE A 106 11.62 -12.44 1.41
C ILE A 106 12.78 -13.41 1.34
N MET A 107 12.82 -14.27 0.31
CA MET A 107 13.89 -15.26 0.14
C MET A 107 15.27 -14.60 0.07
N GLY A 108 15.42 -13.58 -0.75
CA GLY A 108 16.68 -12.85 -0.84
C GLY A 108 17.07 -12.17 0.49
N ALA A 109 16.10 -11.71 1.28
CA ALA A 109 16.38 -11.12 2.59
C ALA A 109 16.89 -12.18 3.58
N LEU A 110 16.29 -13.37 3.57
CA LEU A 110 16.73 -14.49 4.39
C LEU A 110 18.11 -15.02 3.97
N GLU A 111 18.39 -15.08 2.67
CA GLU A 111 19.71 -15.45 2.14
C GLU A 111 20.80 -14.46 2.58
N HIS A 112 20.52 -13.17 2.51
CA HIS A 112 21.46 -12.14 2.99
C HIS A 112 21.71 -12.26 4.50
N LEU A 113 20.66 -12.47 5.30
CA LEU A 113 20.81 -12.68 6.74
C LEU A 113 21.57 -13.96 7.08
N ALA A 114 21.39 -15.02 6.28
CA ALA A 114 22.19 -16.24 6.44
C ALA A 114 23.67 -15.98 6.12
N ALA A 115 23.96 -15.28 5.02
CA ALA A 115 25.32 -14.94 4.63
C ALA A 115 26.03 -14.07 5.68
N ASP A 116 25.32 -13.14 6.30
CA ASP A 116 25.83 -12.28 7.38
C ASP A 116 26.03 -13.04 8.71
N ASN A 117 25.52 -14.27 8.81
CA ASN A 117 25.54 -15.10 10.02
C ASN A 117 26.15 -16.48 9.74
N ASP A 118 27.31 -16.51 9.08
CA ASP A 118 28.11 -17.72 8.78
C ASP A 118 27.32 -18.84 8.06
N GLY A 119 26.33 -18.47 7.26
CA GLY A 119 25.46 -19.40 6.53
C GLY A 119 24.33 -20.02 7.36
N ILE A 120 24.16 -19.60 8.63
CA ILE A 120 23.07 -20.10 9.48
C ILE A 120 21.75 -19.51 9.01
N ARG A 121 20.83 -20.40 8.59
CA ARG A 121 19.48 -20.01 8.17
C ARG A 121 18.74 -19.27 9.29
N PRO A 122 18.11 -18.12 9.00
CA PRO A 122 17.25 -17.43 9.97
C PRO A 122 16.05 -18.28 10.37
N GLY A 123 15.72 -18.29 11.66
CA GLY A 123 14.59 -19.00 12.23
C GLY A 123 13.53 -18.06 12.81
N PRO A 124 12.51 -18.60 13.51
CA PRO A 124 11.41 -17.80 14.05
C PRO A 124 11.82 -16.64 14.97
N LYS A 125 12.96 -16.78 15.67
CA LYS A 125 13.55 -15.74 16.52
C LYS A 125 14.04 -14.51 15.73
N ASP A 126 14.33 -14.68 14.44
CA ASP A 126 14.91 -13.65 13.57
C ASP A 126 13.83 -12.84 12.83
N MET A 127 12.55 -13.10 13.10
CA MET A 127 11.39 -12.42 12.48
C MET A 127 11.52 -10.90 12.45
N GLY A 128 11.90 -10.27 13.58
CA GLY A 128 12.02 -8.81 13.66
C GLY A 128 13.12 -8.27 12.74
N THR A 129 14.27 -8.93 12.72
CA THR A 129 15.41 -8.58 11.88
C THR A 129 15.08 -8.79 10.40
N ALA A 130 14.49 -9.93 10.04
CA ALA A 130 14.06 -10.23 8.68
C ALA A 130 13.04 -9.22 8.17
N MET A 131 12.02 -8.85 8.96
CA MET A 131 11.06 -7.82 8.57
C MET A 131 11.70 -6.46 8.32
N LYS A 132 12.74 -6.09 9.08
CA LYS A 132 13.46 -4.83 8.85
C LYS A 132 14.16 -4.83 7.49
N VAL A 133 14.87 -5.91 7.17
CA VAL A 133 15.57 -6.06 5.87
C VAL A 133 14.58 -6.08 4.71
N ILE A 134 13.47 -6.82 4.84
CA ILE A 134 12.43 -6.89 3.81
C ILE A 134 11.84 -5.51 3.53
N ARG A 135 11.46 -4.75 4.56
CA ARG A 135 10.93 -3.39 4.38
C ARG A 135 11.93 -2.47 3.68
N GLN A 136 13.21 -2.55 4.03
CA GLN A 136 14.25 -1.77 3.36
C GLN A 136 14.38 -2.14 1.88
N ARG A 137 14.28 -3.43 1.54
CA ARG A 137 14.32 -3.89 0.14
C ARG A 137 13.11 -3.47 -0.67
N LEU A 138 11.90 -3.57 -0.09
CA LEU A 138 10.67 -3.09 -0.72
C LEU A 138 10.76 -1.59 -1.01
N LEU A 139 11.20 -0.80 -0.02
CA LEU A 139 11.43 0.64 -0.18
C LEU A 139 12.46 0.94 -1.28
N ALA A 140 13.61 0.23 -1.27
CA ALA A 140 14.66 0.42 -2.27
C ALA A 140 14.22 0.02 -3.69
N SER A 141 13.29 -0.92 -3.82
CA SER A 141 12.75 -1.37 -5.10
C SER A 141 11.59 -0.50 -5.59
N GLY A 142 11.11 0.44 -4.78
CA GLY A 142 9.96 1.29 -5.11
C GLY A 142 8.65 0.52 -5.24
N ILE A 143 8.54 -0.65 -4.59
CA ILE A 143 7.31 -1.46 -4.58
C ILE A 143 6.71 -1.47 -3.17
N ARG A 144 5.39 -1.44 -3.08
CA ARG A 144 4.66 -1.62 -1.82
C ARG A 144 4.18 -3.07 -1.70
N ALA A 145 4.06 -3.57 -0.49
CA ALA A 145 3.45 -4.87 -0.23
C ALA A 145 2.56 -4.79 1.01
N ASP A 146 1.49 -5.59 1.04
CA ASP A 146 0.66 -5.72 2.22
C ASP A 146 1.48 -6.34 3.36
N GLY A 147 1.64 -5.59 4.46
CA GLY A 147 2.46 -6.01 5.60
C GLY A 147 1.95 -7.29 6.29
N LYS A 148 0.65 -7.60 6.20
CA LYS A 148 0.08 -8.85 6.69
C LYS A 148 0.51 -10.01 5.80
N ILE A 149 0.40 -9.86 4.48
CA ILE A 149 0.85 -10.88 3.51
C ILE A 149 2.35 -11.15 3.68
N VAL A 150 3.17 -10.09 3.76
CA VAL A 150 4.62 -10.22 3.99
C VAL A 150 4.91 -10.99 5.29
N SER A 151 4.21 -10.65 6.38
CA SER A 151 4.38 -11.32 7.68
C SER A 151 3.98 -12.79 7.64
N GLU A 152 2.87 -13.13 6.98
CA GLU A 152 2.38 -14.51 6.85
C GLU A 152 3.35 -15.37 6.02
N ILE A 153 3.80 -14.87 4.88
CA ILE A 153 4.77 -15.57 4.02
C ILE A 153 6.10 -15.72 4.75
N LEU A 154 6.62 -14.65 5.37
CA LEU A 154 7.88 -14.71 6.12
C LEU A 154 7.80 -15.73 7.26
N LYS A 155 6.71 -15.74 8.03
CA LYS A 155 6.52 -16.72 9.11
C LYS A 155 6.55 -18.15 8.56
N ALA A 156 5.92 -18.40 7.43
CA ALA A 156 5.95 -19.71 6.79
C ALA A 156 7.38 -20.10 6.35
N GLU A 157 8.16 -19.17 5.78
CA GLU A 157 9.54 -19.44 5.35
C GLU A 157 10.52 -19.66 6.50
N LEU A 158 10.34 -18.97 7.63
CA LEU A 158 11.15 -19.13 8.84
C LEU A 158 10.87 -20.45 9.56
N ASN A 159 9.64 -20.97 9.48
CA ASN A 159 9.27 -22.25 10.08
C ASN A 159 9.73 -23.47 9.27
N LYS A 160 10.22 -23.28 8.04
CA LYS A 160 10.83 -24.36 7.24
C LYS A 160 12.30 -24.63 7.61
N GLY A 161 12.90 -23.76 8.44
CA GLY A 161 14.28 -23.86 8.92
C GLY A 161 14.39 -24.60 10.24
#